data_AF-A0A9R1IAG6-F1
#
_entry.id   AF-A0A9R1IAG6-F1
#
_cell.length_a   1.000
_cell.length_b   1.000
_cell.length_c   1.000
_cell.angle_alpha   90.00
_cell.angle_beta   90.00
_cell.angle_gamma   90.00
#
_symmetry.space_group_name_H-M   'P 1'
#
loop_
_entity.id
_entity.type
_entity.pdbx_description
1 polymer ?
#
loop_
_entity_poly.entity_id
_entity_poly.type
_entity_poly.pdbx_seq_one_letter_code
_entity_poly.pdbx_strand_id
1 'polypeptide(L)'
;MVVDRMESASKEMALRCTTEKVTASRCSTHKEEGTHIFEIAGYSLKKDMGVGKFVRSVTFTVGGYDWSIRFYPEGTTESPEGCMGICLELMSSNAEVRTFFRLGLVKHETGLIGSMFTPNNKVFSSKTRNSREYHLFILRSSLEAKPLKYLRDDFLVIKCNITVIKESEVYETMGHSEIEVPPSDIMEHLAKLLDTKEEADVTFSVGGETFQAHKILLAMRSPVFKAELFGPMKEKRMRCLTIKDMQPAVFKALLHFIYTDSLPDLDDLEGDDKCEMIRHLLVAADKYAMDRLKIMCQNILGKSLDVENVATTLALADQHNCDKLKDICIEFIASSDKMDDVVATKGYANLKRSCPSVLIDALEKRSRPRIA
;
A
#
# COMPACT_ATOMS: atom_id res chain seq x y z
N MET A 1 -18.42 9.48 -72.32
CA MET A 1 -17.94 10.83 -71.95
C MET A 1 -18.23 11.27 -70.51
N VAL A 2 -19.14 10.63 -69.76
CA VAL A 2 -19.24 10.86 -68.28
C VAL A 2 -18.65 9.68 -67.49
N VAL A 3 -18.60 8.48 -68.08
CA VAL A 3 -18.06 7.27 -67.44
C VAL A 3 -16.53 7.27 -67.39
N ASP A 4 -15.85 7.75 -68.44
CA ASP A 4 -14.36 7.84 -68.47
C ASP A 4 -13.77 8.89 -67.52
N ARG A 5 -14.57 9.87 -67.07
CA ARG A 5 -14.11 10.89 -66.09
C ARG A 5 -14.18 10.40 -64.64
N MET A 6 -14.98 9.37 -64.34
CA MET A 6 -15.01 8.78 -62.98
C MET A 6 -13.88 7.75 -62.78
N GLU A 7 -13.43 7.09 -63.85
CA GLU A 7 -12.34 6.11 -63.76
C GLU A 7 -10.95 6.76 -63.71
N SER A 8 -10.80 7.96 -64.28
CA SER A 8 -9.60 8.80 -64.12
C SER A 8 -9.47 9.40 -62.72
N ALA A 9 -10.58 9.74 -62.06
CA ALA A 9 -10.56 10.31 -60.70
C ALA A 9 -10.30 9.24 -59.62
N SER A 10 -10.66 7.98 -59.89
CA SER A 10 -10.47 6.88 -58.94
C SER A 10 -9.03 6.31 -58.96
N LYS A 11 -8.25 6.54 -60.04
CA LYS A 11 -6.85 6.10 -60.15
C LYS A 11 -5.81 7.13 -59.69
N GLU A 12 -6.20 8.39 -59.44
CA GLU A 12 -5.27 9.45 -59.00
C GLU A 12 -5.31 9.71 -57.47
N MET A 13 -6.23 9.08 -56.73
CA MET A 13 -6.22 9.04 -55.25
C MET A 13 -5.43 7.86 -54.65
N ALA A 14 -4.74 7.07 -55.47
CA ALA A 14 -3.79 6.06 -55.02
C ALA A 14 -2.36 6.62 -54.92
N LEU A 15 -2.22 7.92 -54.60
CA LEU A 15 -0.92 8.47 -54.19
C LEU A 15 -0.62 7.91 -52.80
N ARG A 16 0.25 6.91 -52.79
CA ARG A 16 0.83 6.23 -51.63
C ARG A 16 1.17 7.23 -50.52
N CYS A 17 0.26 7.40 -49.57
CA CYS A 17 0.65 7.72 -48.21
C CYS A 17 0.94 6.38 -47.55
N THR A 18 2.16 5.87 -47.74
CA THR A 18 2.75 4.98 -46.73
C THR A 18 2.90 5.84 -45.49
N THR A 19 1.85 5.91 -44.68
CA THR A 19 1.94 6.47 -43.34
C THR A 19 2.93 5.59 -42.59
N GLU A 20 4.13 6.12 -42.37
CA GLU A 20 5.06 5.52 -41.44
C GLU A 20 4.33 5.40 -40.10
N LYS A 21 4.12 4.16 -39.65
CA LYS A 21 3.64 3.89 -38.29
C LYS A 21 4.78 4.23 -37.35
N VAL A 22 4.88 5.50 -36.99
CA VAL A 22 5.75 5.94 -35.91
C VAL A 22 5.08 5.55 -34.60
N THR A 23 5.73 4.68 -33.84
CA THR A 23 5.33 4.37 -32.47
C THR A 23 6.29 5.10 -31.53
N ALA A 24 5.74 5.66 -30.45
CA ALA A 24 6.53 6.32 -29.42
C ALA A 24 6.03 5.84 -28.06
N SER A 25 6.96 5.50 -27.18
CA SER A 25 6.69 5.14 -25.79
C SER A 25 7.30 6.20 -24.88
N ARG A 26 6.55 6.63 -23.86
CA ARG A 26 7.06 7.52 -22.82
C ARG A 26 7.15 6.75 -21.51
N CYS A 27 8.36 6.64 -20.99
CA CYS A 27 8.65 6.11 -19.66
C CYS A 27 8.69 7.28 -18.69
N SER A 28 7.69 7.41 -17.81
CA SER A 28 7.74 8.36 -16.69
C SER A 28 8.26 7.63 -15.46
N THR A 29 9.31 8.18 -14.86
CA THR A 29 9.90 7.66 -13.63
C THR A 29 9.54 8.61 -12.49
N HIS A 30 8.82 8.11 -11.49
CA HIS A 30 8.50 8.90 -10.30
C HIS A 30 9.64 8.79 -9.28
N LYS A 31 9.93 9.89 -8.59
CA LYS A 31 10.91 9.92 -7.50
C LYS A 31 10.32 10.55 -6.25
N GLU A 32 10.75 10.07 -5.11
CA GLU A 32 10.42 10.64 -3.80
C GLU A 32 11.71 10.98 -3.06
N GLU A 33 11.80 12.18 -2.48
CA GLU A 33 13.00 12.68 -1.82
C GLU A 33 12.76 12.86 -0.33
N GLY A 34 13.75 12.52 0.48
CA GLY A 34 13.71 12.68 1.92
C GLY A 34 15.08 13.04 2.49
N THR A 35 15.07 13.67 3.66
CA THR A 35 16.29 14.06 4.38
C THR A 35 16.21 13.57 5.81
N HIS A 36 17.23 12.85 6.26
CA HIS A 36 17.38 12.41 7.64
C HIS A 36 18.65 13.00 8.26
N ILE A 37 18.54 13.48 9.50
CA ILE A 37 19.64 14.05 10.28
C ILE A 37 19.80 13.17 11.52
N PHE A 38 20.99 12.59 11.67
CA PHE A 38 21.36 11.76 12.79
C PHE A 38 22.42 12.47 13.64
N GLU A 39 22.00 12.94 14.81
CA GLU A 39 22.85 13.62 15.78
C GLU A 39 23.36 12.64 16.83
N ILE A 40 24.67 12.63 17.03
CA ILE A 40 25.37 11.73 17.95
C ILE A 40 26.00 12.59 19.03
N ALA A 41 25.35 12.62 20.19
CA ALA A 41 25.88 13.24 21.39
C ALA A 41 26.93 12.34 22.06
N GLY A 42 27.96 12.93 22.65
CA GLY A 42 28.96 12.18 23.39
C GLY A 42 29.91 11.40 22.47
N TYR A 43 30.38 12.00 21.37
CA TYR A 43 31.29 11.37 20.42
C TYR A 43 32.56 10.84 21.11
N SER A 44 33.11 11.61 22.05
CA SER A 44 34.30 11.27 22.83
C SER A 44 34.18 9.94 23.59
N LEU A 45 32.97 9.58 24.02
CA LEU A 45 32.66 8.32 24.71
C LEU A 45 32.45 7.15 23.74
N LYS A 46 32.25 7.43 22.46
CA LYS A 46 31.90 6.45 21.42
C LYS A 46 33.05 6.18 20.46
N LYS A 47 34.06 7.05 20.41
CA LYS A 47 35.14 7.00 19.42
C LYS A 47 36.07 5.79 19.54
N ASP A 48 36.07 5.10 20.69
CA ASP A 48 36.95 3.96 21.00
C ASP A 48 36.12 2.73 21.47
N MET A 49 35.02 2.44 20.77
CA MET A 49 34.08 1.33 21.09
C MET A 49 34.54 -0.06 20.61
N GLY A 50 35.57 -0.13 19.80
CA GLY A 50 36.08 -1.31 19.10
C GLY A 50 35.62 -1.40 17.64
N VAL A 51 36.49 -1.96 16.80
CA VAL A 51 36.21 -2.21 15.37
C VAL A 51 34.92 -3.00 15.18
N GLY A 52 34.06 -2.54 14.26
CA GLY A 52 32.78 -3.17 13.94
C GLY A 52 31.63 -2.85 14.92
N LYS A 53 31.90 -2.16 16.03
CA LYS A 53 30.83 -1.61 16.90
C LYS A 53 30.29 -0.31 16.32
N PHE A 54 28.99 -0.09 16.48
CA PHE A 54 28.31 1.05 15.90
C PHE A 54 27.21 1.62 16.80
N VAL A 55 26.86 2.87 16.53
CA VAL A 55 25.59 3.48 16.94
C VAL A 55 24.65 3.57 15.75
N ARG A 56 23.34 3.43 15.98
CA ARG A 56 22.32 3.42 14.93
C ARG A 56 21.33 4.56 15.14
N SER A 57 20.90 5.18 14.04
CA SER A 57 19.80 6.14 14.04
C SER A 57 18.47 5.44 14.34
N VAL A 58 17.44 6.24 14.63
CA VAL A 58 16.06 5.74 14.47
C VAL A 58 15.80 5.37 13.01
N THR A 59 14.83 4.49 12.79
CA THR A 59 14.34 4.17 11.46
C THR A 59 13.57 5.37 10.89
N PHE A 60 13.79 5.67 9.61
CA PHE A 60 13.09 6.73 8.88
C PHE A 60 12.59 6.21 7.53
N THR A 61 11.45 6.75 7.08
CA THR A 61 10.76 6.26 5.88
C THR A 61 10.87 7.27 4.73
N VAL A 62 11.27 6.81 3.55
CA VAL A 62 11.26 7.58 2.30
C VAL A 62 10.90 6.65 1.15
N GLY A 63 10.00 7.08 0.27
CA GLY A 63 9.61 6.30 -0.91
C GLY A 63 8.78 5.06 -0.59
N GLY A 64 8.20 4.98 0.62
CA GLY A 64 7.52 3.78 1.14
C GLY A 64 8.47 2.70 1.69
N TYR A 65 9.76 3.00 1.83
CA TYR A 65 10.76 2.10 2.38
C TYR A 65 11.40 2.68 3.64
N ASP A 66 11.76 1.78 4.55
CA ASP A 66 12.38 2.09 5.83
C ASP A 66 13.89 1.98 5.75
N TRP A 67 14.57 2.96 6.34
CA TRP A 67 16.01 3.14 6.27
C TRP A 67 16.59 3.40 7.67
N SER A 68 17.86 3.06 7.87
CA SER A 68 18.62 3.50 9.06
C SER A 68 20.06 3.85 8.71
N ILE A 69 20.67 4.72 9.52
CA ILE A 69 22.10 5.05 9.44
C ILE A 69 22.82 4.36 10.59
N ARG A 70 23.93 3.66 10.29
CA ARG A 70 24.88 3.17 11.30
C ARG A 70 26.19 3.95 11.21
N PHE A 71 26.72 4.32 12.37
CA PHE A 71 28.02 4.98 12.48
C PHE A 71 28.99 4.10 13.27
N TYR A 72 30.13 3.80 12.65
CA TYR A 72 31.22 2.96 13.13
C TYR A 72 32.45 3.84 13.43
N PRO A 73 32.67 4.23 14.69
CA PRO A 73 33.69 5.22 15.03
C PRO A 73 35.13 4.74 14.76
N GLU A 74 35.36 3.43 14.84
CA GLU A 74 36.64 2.76 14.51
C GLU A 74 36.56 1.94 13.22
N GLY A 75 35.55 2.20 12.38
CA GLY A 75 35.38 1.50 11.12
C GLY A 75 34.84 0.07 11.27
N THR A 76 34.85 -0.65 10.16
CA THR A 76 34.37 -2.03 10.05
C THR A 76 35.56 -2.97 9.86
N THR A 77 35.33 -4.29 9.87
CA THR A 77 36.38 -5.27 9.53
C THR A 77 36.90 -5.13 8.11
N GLU A 78 36.16 -4.43 7.24
CA GLU A 78 36.49 -4.20 5.83
C GLU A 78 37.05 -2.78 5.59
N SER A 79 37.07 -1.92 6.62
CA SER A 79 37.50 -0.54 6.46
C SER A 79 39.03 -0.41 6.43
N PRO A 80 39.58 0.53 5.63
CA PRO A 80 41.00 0.87 5.71
C PRO A 80 41.39 1.34 7.12
N GLU A 81 42.65 1.12 7.50
CA GLU A 81 43.16 1.51 8.81
C GLU A 81 43.02 3.02 9.06
N GLY A 82 42.55 3.40 10.25
CA GLY A 82 42.32 4.79 10.62
C GLY A 82 41.07 5.44 10.02
N CYS A 83 40.24 4.68 9.28
CA CYS A 83 38.94 5.13 8.80
C CYS A 83 37.82 4.79 9.79
N MET A 84 36.87 5.70 9.91
CA MET A 84 35.54 5.45 10.46
C MET A 84 34.57 5.07 9.35
N GLY A 85 33.47 4.39 9.69
CA GLY A 85 32.43 3.96 8.75
C GLY A 85 31.09 4.64 8.98
N ILE A 86 30.40 5.02 7.91
CA ILE A 86 28.99 5.40 7.93
C ILE A 86 28.26 4.49 6.96
N CYS A 87 27.18 3.85 7.41
CA CYS A 87 26.43 2.91 6.61
C CYS A 87 24.98 3.36 6.47
N LEU A 88 24.47 3.44 5.24
CA LEU A 88 23.03 3.48 4.97
C LEU A 88 22.51 2.06 4.80
N GLU A 89 21.46 1.69 5.53
CA GLU A 89 20.89 0.34 5.58
C GLU A 89 19.40 0.38 5.19
N LEU A 90 19.00 -0.48 4.25
CA LEU A 90 17.59 -0.74 3.92
C LEU A 90 16.99 -1.69 4.97
N MET A 91 15.99 -1.22 5.71
CA MET A 91 15.35 -1.97 6.80
C MET A 91 14.16 -2.81 6.30
N SER A 92 13.43 -2.35 5.28
CA SER A 92 12.27 -3.06 4.72
C SER A 92 12.63 -4.47 4.23
N SER A 93 11.80 -5.45 4.56
CA SER A 93 11.92 -6.84 4.12
C SER A 93 11.32 -7.04 2.72
N ASN A 94 11.83 -8.04 2.00
CA ASN A 94 11.43 -8.40 0.63
C ASN A 94 11.40 -7.23 -0.37
N ALA A 95 12.26 -6.23 -0.18
CA ALA A 95 12.32 -5.02 -0.98
C ALA A 95 13.55 -4.99 -1.89
N GLU A 96 13.39 -4.46 -3.10
CA GLU A 96 14.47 -4.08 -4.00
C GLU A 96 14.23 -2.63 -4.46
N VAL A 97 15.14 -1.73 -4.14
CA VAL A 97 14.90 -0.29 -4.19
C VAL A 97 16.03 0.40 -4.91
N ARG A 98 15.70 1.13 -5.97
CA ARG A 98 16.65 1.93 -6.72
C ARG A 98 16.70 3.34 -6.13
N THR A 99 17.89 3.81 -5.77
CA THR A 99 18.05 5.08 -5.04
C THR A 99 19.24 5.90 -5.52
N PHE A 100 19.10 7.23 -5.40
CA PHE A 100 20.23 8.14 -5.28
C PHE A 100 20.30 8.62 -3.85
N PHE A 101 21.49 8.75 -3.29
CA PHE A 101 21.61 9.36 -1.97
C PHE A 101 22.91 10.13 -1.82
N ARG A 102 22.92 11.04 -0.86
CA ARG A 102 24.10 11.76 -0.40
C ARG A 102 24.20 11.51 1.08
N LEU A 103 25.32 10.94 1.50
CA LEU A 103 25.59 10.62 2.89
C LEU A 103 26.89 11.31 3.29
N GLY A 104 26.89 11.97 4.45
CA GLY A 104 28.09 12.66 4.91
C GLY A 104 27.91 13.40 6.22
N LEU A 105 29.03 13.98 6.68
CA LEU A 105 29.12 14.75 7.91
C LEU A 105 28.73 16.21 7.68
N VAL A 106 27.99 16.78 8.63
CA VAL A 106 27.59 18.19 8.60
C VAL A 106 28.62 19.06 9.32
N LYS A 107 29.02 20.16 8.70
CA LYS A 107 29.83 21.21 9.36
C LYS A 107 28.91 22.08 10.21
N HIS A 108 29.21 22.21 11.50
CA HIS A 108 28.38 22.97 12.45
C HIS A 108 28.30 24.48 12.16
N GLU A 109 29.22 25.04 11.38
CA GLU A 109 29.21 26.47 11.03
C GLU A 109 28.29 26.81 9.87
N THR A 110 28.13 25.89 8.93
CA THR A 110 27.40 26.14 7.68
C THR A 110 26.12 25.33 7.57
N GLY A 111 25.95 24.28 8.38
CA GLY A 111 24.85 23.32 8.22
C GLY A 111 24.95 22.49 6.93
N LEU A 112 26.06 22.63 6.18
CA LEU A 112 26.30 21.94 4.92
C LEU A 112 27.07 20.65 5.16
N ILE A 113 26.83 19.67 4.28
CA ILE A 113 27.61 18.42 4.25
C ILE A 113 29.01 18.74 3.75
N GLY A 114 30.02 18.54 4.60
CA GLY A 114 31.41 18.93 4.29
C GLY A 114 32.23 17.86 3.59
N SER A 115 31.96 16.58 3.87
CA SER A 115 32.51 15.43 3.14
C SER A 115 31.32 14.69 2.55
N MET A 116 31.11 14.85 1.24
CA MET A 116 29.96 14.29 0.53
C MET A 116 30.41 13.08 -0.27
N PHE A 117 29.75 11.96 -0.05
CA PHE A 117 29.82 10.84 -0.96
C PHE A 117 28.47 10.65 -1.64
N THR A 118 28.50 10.69 -2.98
CA THR A 118 27.35 10.49 -3.86
C THR A 118 27.64 9.27 -4.73
N PRO A 119 27.23 8.06 -4.32
CA PRO A 119 27.27 6.94 -5.24
C PRO A 119 26.34 7.24 -6.42
N ASN A 120 26.74 6.82 -7.62
CA ASN A 120 25.79 6.70 -8.72
C ASN A 120 24.68 5.71 -8.34
N ASN A 121 23.51 5.87 -8.96
CA ASN A 121 22.31 5.04 -8.84
C ASN A 121 22.57 3.66 -8.19
N LYS A 122 22.24 3.52 -6.89
CA LYS A 122 22.46 2.31 -6.09
C LYS A 122 21.15 1.58 -5.91
N VAL A 123 21.15 0.30 -6.27
CA VAL A 123 20.06 -0.62 -5.92
C VAL A 123 20.36 -1.25 -4.57
N PHE A 124 19.44 -1.08 -3.63
CA PHE A 124 19.42 -1.80 -2.36
C PHE A 124 18.49 -3.00 -2.46
N SER A 125 18.89 -4.17 -1.99
CA SER A 125 18.00 -5.34 -1.96
C SER A 125 18.08 -6.03 -0.61
N SER A 126 16.92 -6.27 0.01
CA SER A 126 16.84 -7.04 1.26
C SER A 126 17.07 -8.54 1.02
N LYS A 127 17.07 -8.98 -0.25
CA LYS A 127 17.22 -10.39 -0.66
C LYS A 127 18.67 -10.86 -0.61
N THR A 128 19.65 -9.95 -0.65
CA THR A 128 21.08 -10.30 -0.56
C THR A 128 21.80 -9.41 0.44
N ARG A 129 22.61 -10.01 1.31
CA ARG A 129 23.28 -9.31 2.42
C ARG A 129 24.17 -8.15 1.95
N ASN A 130 24.89 -8.32 0.84
CA ASN A 130 25.85 -7.34 0.32
C ASN A 130 25.20 -6.16 -0.43
N SER A 131 23.89 -6.22 -0.69
CA SER A 131 23.17 -5.12 -1.34
C SER A 131 22.18 -4.43 -0.39
N ARG A 132 22.05 -4.89 0.85
CA ARG A 132 21.18 -4.25 1.85
C ARG A 132 21.78 -2.98 2.44
N GLU A 133 23.09 -2.81 2.31
CA GLU A 133 23.85 -1.76 2.96
C GLU A 133 24.85 -1.08 2.01
N TYR A 134 25.17 0.17 2.32
CA TYR A 134 26.22 0.92 1.66
C TYR A 134 27.12 1.59 2.68
N HIS A 135 28.40 1.21 2.69
CA HIS A 135 29.42 1.75 3.59
C HIS A 135 30.20 2.88 2.94
N LEU A 136 30.36 3.96 3.69
CA LEU A 136 31.22 5.10 3.40
C LEU A 136 32.32 5.16 4.45
N PHE A 137 33.57 5.15 4.00
CA PHE A 137 34.74 5.28 4.89
C PHE A 137 35.32 6.68 4.84
N ILE A 138 35.55 7.27 6.02
CA ILE A 138 36.10 8.62 6.17
C ILE A 138 37.30 8.53 7.11
N LEU A 139 38.42 9.18 6.78
CA LEU A 139 39.58 9.24 7.66
C LEU A 139 39.22 9.94 8.97
N ARG A 140 39.46 9.28 10.10
CA ARG A 140 39.17 9.82 11.45
C ARG A 140 39.90 11.14 11.68
N SER A 141 41.14 11.25 11.21
CA SER A 141 41.95 12.48 11.28
C SER A 141 41.30 13.67 10.56
N SER A 142 40.55 13.44 9.47
CA SER A 142 39.81 14.49 8.76
C SER A 142 38.55 14.93 9.50
N LEU A 143 37.90 14.03 10.24
CA LEU A 143 36.77 14.40 11.11
C LEU A 143 37.24 15.23 12.31
N GLU A 144 38.28 14.76 12.99
CA GLU A 144 38.79 15.37 14.22
C GLU A 144 39.67 16.62 13.97
N ALA A 145 40.00 16.91 12.72
CA ALA A 145 40.75 18.11 12.36
C ALA A 145 39.99 19.37 12.77
N LYS A 146 40.58 20.13 13.70
CA LYS A 146 40.10 21.44 14.20
C LYS A 146 39.58 22.40 13.12
N PRO A 147 40.20 22.58 11.94
CA PRO A 147 39.70 23.51 10.93
C PRO A 147 38.39 23.06 10.24
N LEU A 148 38.02 21.78 10.32
CA LEU A 148 36.87 21.24 9.60
C LEU A 148 35.55 21.26 10.41
N LYS A 149 35.62 21.47 11.73
CA LYS A 149 34.49 21.76 12.65
C LYS A 149 33.26 20.84 12.48
N TYR A 150 33.51 19.56 12.25
CA TYR A 150 32.48 18.51 12.24
C TYR A 150 32.02 18.13 13.67
N LEU A 151 32.87 18.37 14.65
CA LEU A 151 32.58 18.21 16.07
C LEU A 151 32.39 19.58 16.72
N ARG A 152 31.29 19.75 17.45
CA ARG A 152 31.02 20.91 18.32
C ARG A 152 30.35 20.39 19.58
N ASP A 153 30.83 20.82 20.75
CA ASP A 153 30.27 20.43 22.05
C ASP A 153 30.08 18.90 22.24
N ASP A 154 30.98 18.12 21.65
CA ASP A 154 30.94 16.64 21.61
C ASP A 154 29.77 16.03 20.80
N PHE A 155 29.16 16.82 19.91
CA PHE A 155 28.16 16.39 18.94
C PHE A 155 28.75 16.19 17.55
N LEU A 156 28.43 15.04 16.95
CA LEU A 156 28.64 14.73 15.55
C LEU A 156 27.29 14.67 14.83
N VAL A 157 27.18 15.29 13.65
CA VAL A 157 25.93 15.29 12.87
C VAL A 157 26.17 14.63 11.52
N ILE A 158 25.39 13.59 11.24
CA ILE A 158 25.37 12.87 9.95
C ILE A 158 24.08 13.24 9.24
N LYS A 159 24.17 13.60 7.95
CA LYS A 159 23.01 13.90 7.13
C LYS A 159 22.94 12.96 5.94
N CYS A 160 21.75 12.44 5.70
CA CYS A 160 21.42 11.62 4.55
C CYS A 160 20.30 12.30 3.75
N ASN A 161 20.58 12.64 2.50
CA ASN A 161 19.56 13.02 1.53
C ASN A 161 19.36 11.82 0.62
N ILE A 162 18.15 11.26 0.57
CA ILE A 162 17.84 10.06 -0.23
C ILE A 162 16.73 10.38 -1.22
N THR A 163 16.86 9.84 -2.42
CA THR A 163 15.89 9.91 -3.50
C THR A 163 15.57 8.47 -3.91
N VAL A 164 14.36 8.03 -3.66
CA VAL A 164 13.87 6.72 -4.06
C VAL A 164 13.23 6.84 -5.44
N ILE A 165 13.65 5.99 -6.37
CA ILE A 165 13.08 5.87 -7.70
C ILE A 165 12.00 4.80 -7.65
N LYS A 166 10.74 5.19 -7.87
CA LYS A 166 9.63 4.25 -8.00
C LYS A 166 9.59 3.68 -9.42
N GLU A 167 9.15 2.43 -9.56
CA GLU A 167 9.09 1.76 -10.87
C GLU A 167 8.29 2.58 -11.87
N SER A 168 8.77 2.57 -13.12
CA SER A 168 8.18 3.31 -14.22
C SER A 168 6.86 2.64 -14.63
N GLU A 169 5.77 3.37 -14.52
CA GLU A 169 4.49 2.94 -15.07
C GLU A 169 4.47 3.29 -16.57
N VAL A 170 4.46 2.26 -17.42
CA VAL A 170 4.31 2.43 -18.87
C VAL A 170 2.81 2.54 -19.15
N TYR A 171 2.33 3.76 -19.32
CA TYR A 171 0.96 4.02 -19.78
C TYR A 171 0.89 4.01 -21.32
N GLU A 172 -0.05 3.27 -21.89
CA GLU A 172 -0.31 3.29 -23.33
C GLU A 172 -1.11 4.52 -23.79
N THR A 173 -0.68 5.05 -24.94
CA THR A 173 -1.30 6.01 -25.88
C THR A 173 -1.77 7.38 -25.34
N MET A 174 -0.95 8.41 -25.56
CA MET A 174 -1.45 9.77 -25.80
C MET A 174 -1.07 10.19 -27.22
N GLY A 175 -2.06 10.27 -28.11
CA GLY A 175 -1.91 10.99 -29.37
C GLY A 175 -1.76 12.48 -29.06
N HIS A 176 -0.77 13.15 -29.66
CA HIS A 176 -0.63 14.59 -29.53
C HIS A 176 -1.79 15.29 -30.27
N SER A 177 -2.73 15.76 -29.47
CA SER A 177 -3.58 16.93 -29.73
C SER A 177 -3.75 17.58 -28.35
N GLU A 178 -3.27 18.82 -28.18
CA GLU A 178 -3.40 19.61 -26.94
C GLU A 178 -4.85 20.05 -26.71
N ILE A 179 -5.73 19.07 -26.52
CA ILE A 179 -7.04 19.26 -25.94
C ILE A 179 -6.91 18.70 -24.52
N GLU A 180 -7.09 19.55 -23.53
CA GLU A 180 -7.14 19.13 -22.13
C GLU A 180 -8.36 18.22 -21.96
N VAL A 181 -8.12 16.91 -21.89
CA VAL A 181 -9.20 15.93 -21.68
C VAL A 181 -9.56 15.96 -20.20
N PRO A 182 -10.81 16.31 -19.84
CA PRO A 182 -11.23 16.27 -18.45
C PRO A 182 -11.11 14.84 -17.89
N PRO A 183 -10.89 14.69 -16.57
CA PRO A 183 -10.85 13.37 -15.94
C PRO A 183 -12.16 12.62 -16.19
N SER A 184 -12.10 11.28 -16.16
CA SER A 184 -13.29 10.46 -16.36
C SER A 184 -14.33 10.74 -15.26
N ASP A 185 -15.55 11.08 -15.70
CA ASP A 185 -16.71 11.38 -14.85
C ASP A 185 -17.72 10.22 -14.82
N ILE A 186 -17.37 9.05 -15.38
CA ILE A 186 -18.28 7.91 -15.52
C ILE A 186 -18.79 7.42 -14.16
N MET A 187 -17.94 7.41 -13.14
CA MET A 187 -18.32 6.99 -11.78
C MET A 187 -19.33 7.97 -11.17
N GLU A 188 -19.19 9.27 -11.43
CA GLU A 188 -20.15 10.29 -10.99
C GLU A 188 -21.47 10.17 -11.72
N HIS A 189 -21.45 9.89 -13.02
CA HIS A 189 -22.65 9.63 -13.82
C HIS A 189 -23.40 8.38 -13.33
N LEU A 190 -22.67 7.30 -12.98
CA LEU A 190 -23.28 6.11 -12.40
C LEU A 190 -23.81 6.37 -10.98
N ALA A 191 -23.08 7.12 -10.14
CA ALA A 191 -23.58 7.51 -8.82
C ALA A 191 -24.90 8.29 -8.93
N LYS A 192 -24.95 9.29 -9.81
CA LYS A 192 -26.18 10.06 -10.10
C LYS A 192 -27.32 9.16 -10.54
N LEU A 193 -27.06 8.14 -11.36
CA LEU A 193 -28.07 7.19 -11.81
C LEU A 193 -28.69 6.39 -10.63
N LEU A 194 -27.87 6.02 -9.63
CA LEU A 194 -28.38 5.38 -8.41
C LEU A 194 -29.25 6.34 -7.59
N ASP A 195 -28.86 7.61 -7.50
CA ASP A 195 -29.56 8.63 -6.70
C ASP A 195 -30.89 9.06 -7.33
N THR A 196 -30.91 9.31 -8.64
CA THR A 196 -32.11 9.74 -9.37
C THR A 196 -33.11 8.60 -9.57
N LYS A 197 -32.62 7.35 -9.60
CA LYS A 197 -33.40 6.13 -9.84
C LYS A 197 -34.11 6.12 -11.20
N GLU A 198 -33.62 6.93 -12.14
CA GLU A 198 -34.14 6.99 -13.51
C GLU A 198 -33.96 5.64 -14.21
N GLU A 199 -35.02 5.12 -14.84
CA GLU A 199 -35.00 3.82 -15.53
C GLU A 199 -34.66 2.60 -14.64
N ALA A 200 -34.81 2.72 -13.31
CA ALA A 200 -34.63 1.60 -12.40
C ALA A 200 -35.62 0.47 -12.73
N ASP A 201 -35.09 -0.72 -13.01
CA ASP A 201 -35.85 -1.87 -13.48
C ASP A 201 -35.97 -2.99 -12.43
N VAL A 202 -35.45 -2.76 -11.23
CA VAL A 202 -35.60 -3.64 -10.05
C VAL A 202 -35.76 -2.84 -8.77
N THR A 203 -36.53 -3.37 -7.83
CA THR A 203 -36.70 -2.86 -6.47
C THR A 203 -36.32 -3.94 -5.45
N PHE A 204 -35.61 -3.56 -4.41
CA PHE A 204 -35.28 -4.43 -3.27
C PHE A 204 -36.00 -3.94 -2.03
N SER A 205 -36.61 -4.85 -1.28
CA SER A 205 -37.11 -4.61 0.06
C SER A 205 -36.10 -5.19 1.06
N VAL A 206 -35.50 -4.32 1.88
CA VAL A 206 -34.45 -4.67 2.85
C VAL A 206 -34.80 -4.04 4.19
N GLY A 207 -35.04 -4.84 5.22
CA GLY A 207 -35.38 -4.32 6.55
C GLY A 207 -36.60 -3.38 6.60
N GLY A 208 -37.53 -3.48 5.65
CA GLY A 208 -38.68 -2.58 5.53
C GLY A 208 -38.45 -1.34 4.66
N GLU A 209 -37.21 -1.06 4.27
CA GLU A 209 -36.85 0.00 3.32
C GLU A 209 -36.86 -0.52 1.88
N THR A 210 -37.10 0.38 0.92
CA THR A 210 -37.14 0.07 -0.51
C THR A 210 -36.01 0.75 -1.28
N PHE A 211 -35.26 -0.03 -2.04
CA PHE A 211 -34.14 0.43 -2.85
C PHE A 211 -34.39 0.14 -4.32
N GLN A 212 -34.32 1.16 -5.17
CA GLN A 212 -34.44 0.98 -6.62
C GLN A 212 -33.05 0.92 -7.25
N ALA A 213 -32.87 0.05 -8.24
CA ALA A 213 -31.59 -0.17 -8.89
C ALA A 213 -31.76 -0.71 -10.33
N HIS A 214 -30.62 -0.94 -10.99
CA HIS A 214 -30.53 -1.38 -12.37
C HIS A 214 -29.96 -2.80 -12.45
N LYS A 215 -30.73 -3.74 -13.00
CA LYS A 215 -30.36 -5.15 -13.07
C LYS A 215 -29.03 -5.37 -13.76
N ILE A 216 -28.75 -4.62 -14.83
CA ILE A 216 -27.53 -4.79 -15.62
C ILE A 216 -26.27 -4.44 -14.82
N LEU A 217 -26.32 -3.37 -14.02
CA LEU A 217 -25.19 -2.96 -13.18
C LEU A 217 -24.94 -3.97 -12.04
N LEU A 218 -26.01 -4.44 -11.40
CA LEU A 218 -25.92 -5.48 -10.38
C LEU A 218 -25.31 -6.77 -10.94
N ALA A 219 -25.81 -7.23 -12.09
CA ALA A 219 -25.34 -8.45 -12.75
C ALA A 219 -23.91 -8.34 -13.31
N MET A 220 -23.48 -7.14 -13.70
CA MET A 220 -22.11 -6.91 -14.13
C MET A 220 -21.12 -7.02 -12.97
N ARG A 221 -21.52 -6.59 -11.77
CA ARG A 221 -20.65 -6.42 -10.60
C ARG A 221 -20.71 -7.58 -9.62
N SER A 222 -21.74 -8.43 -9.71
CA SER A 222 -21.90 -9.60 -8.86
C SER A 222 -22.43 -10.79 -9.69
N PRO A 223 -21.71 -11.91 -9.72
CA PRO A 223 -22.21 -13.12 -10.38
C PRO A 223 -23.44 -13.70 -9.67
N VAL A 224 -23.59 -13.46 -8.37
CA VAL A 224 -24.78 -13.87 -7.59
C VAL A 224 -25.99 -13.07 -8.03
N PHE A 225 -25.90 -11.74 -8.13
CA PHE A 225 -26.99 -10.94 -8.69
C PHE A 225 -27.25 -11.29 -10.15
N LYS A 226 -26.23 -11.59 -10.95
CA LYS A 226 -26.41 -12.06 -12.33
C LYS A 226 -27.25 -13.34 -12.38
N ALA A 227 -26.96 -14.32 -11.54
CA ALA A 227 -27.71 -15.55 -11.46
C ALA A 227 -29.14 -15.31 -10.94
N GLU A 228 -29.32 -14.50 -9.91
CA GLU A 228 -30.64 -14.20 -9.32
C GLU A 228 -31.53 -13.40 -10.30
N LEU A 229 -30.94 -12.46 -11.04
CA LEU A 229 -31.66 -11.54 -11.92
C LEU A 229 -31.75 -12.01 -13.37
N PHE A 230 -30.93 -12.94 -13.84
CA PHE A 230 -30.93 -13.39 -15.24
C PHE A 230 -30.81 -14.91 -15.40
N GLY A 231 -30.74 -15.66 -14.30
CA GLY A 231 -30.64 -17.11 -14.32
C GLY A 231 -31.94 -17.81 -14.72
N PRO A 232 -31.87 -19.14 -14.99
CA PRO A 232 -32.99 -19.93 -15.50
C PRO A 232 -34.15 -20.09 -14.51
N MET A 233 -33.89 -19.94 -13.21
CA MET A 233 -34.91 -19.97 -12.15
C MET A 233 -35.57 -18.60 -11.91
N LYS A 234 -35.22 -17.57 -12.68
CA LYS A 234 -35.82 -16.24 -12.53
C LYS A 234 -37.30 -16.29 -12.89
N GLU A 235 -38.16 -15.88 -11.98
CA GLU A 235 -39.54 -15.54 -12.33
C GLU A 235 -39.52 -14.37 -13.34
N LYS A 236 -40.00 -14.63 -14.57
CA LYS A 236 -39.94 -13.70 -15.72
C LYS A 236 -40.53 -12.31 -15.47
N ARG A 237 -41.23 -12.08 -14.35
CA ARG A 237 -41.88 -10.82 -13.97
C ARG A 237 -41.49 -10.26 -12.61
N MET A 238 -40.56 -10.88 -11.88
CA MET A 238 -40.20 -10.40 -10.54
C MET A 238 -39.42 -9.07 -10.65
N ARG A 239 -40.09 -7.99 -10.25
CA ARG A 239 -39.51 -6.63 -10.15
C ARG A 239 -39.15 -6.27 -8.71
N CYS A 240 -39.60 -7.04 -7.73
CA CYS A 240 -39.34 -6.81 -6.31
C CYS A 240 -38.63 -8.02 -5.69
N LEU A 241 -37.46 -7.80 -5.08
CA LEU A 241 -36.67 -8.82 -4.39
C LEU A 241 -36.60 -8.48 -2.90
N THR A 242 -36.74 -9.48 -2.03
CA THR A 242 -36.65 -9.26 -0.57
C THR A 242 -35.31 -9.78 -0.05
N ILE A 243 -34.54 -8.93 0.61
CA ILE A 243 -33.29 -9.30 1.28
C ILE A 243 -33.56 -9.31 2.79
N LYS A 244 -33.56 -10.50 3.39
CA LYS A 244 -33.90 -10.71 4.80
C LYS A 244 -32.70 -10.56 5.73
N ASP A 245 -31.52 -10.98 5.27
CA ASP A 245 -30.31 -11.10 6.11
C ASP A 245 -29.32 -9.95 5.84
N MET A 246 -29.81 -8.72 5.80
CA MET A 246 -28.97 -7.53 5.63
C MET A 246 -29.63 -6.30 6.22
N GLN A 247 -28.85 -5.47 6.91
CA GLN A 247 -29.33 -4.17 7.36
C GLN A 247 -29.43 -3.19 6.18
N PRO A 248 -30.42 -2.27 6.18
CA PRO A 248 -30.61 -1.31 5.08
C PRO A 248 -29.35 -0.47 4.79
N ALA A 249 -28.65 -0.01 5.83
CA ALA A 249 -27.42 0.77 5.69
C ALA A 249 -26.28 0.00 4.99
N VAL A 250 -26.13 -1.30 5.30
CA VAL A 250 -25.14 -2.17 4.66
C VAL A 250 -25.50 -2.40 3.19
N PHE A 251 -26.78 -2.61 2.89
CA PHE A 251 -27.24 -2.77 1.51
C PHE A 251 -27.07 -1.48 0.70
N LYS A 252 -27.31 -0.32 1.31
CA LYS A 252 -27.03 0.98 0.69
C LYS A 252 -25.54 1.15 0.36
N ALA A 253 -24.65 0.77 1.28
CA ALA A 253 -23.20 0.78 1.03
C ALA A 253 -22.78 -0.21 -0.08
N LEU A 254 -23.39 -1.39 -0.12
CA LEU A 254 -23.17 -2.37 -1.18
C LEU A 254 -23.60 -1.81 -2.55
N LEU A 255 -24.78 -1.19 -2.63
CA LEU A 255 -25.26 -0.53 -3.86
C LEU A 255 -24.34 0.60 -4.28
N HIS A 256 -23.92 1.47 -3.37
CA HIS A 256 -22.95 2.51 -3.66
C HIS A 256 -21.70 1.92 -4.34
N PHE A 257 -21.12 0.89 -3.73
CA PHE A 257 -19.95 0.21 -4.26
C PHE A 257 -20.16 -0.42 -5.66
N ILE A 258 -21.37 -0.95 -5.92
CA ILE A 258 -21.71 -1.51 -7.25
C ILE A 258 -21.63 -0.43 -8.33
N TYR A 259 -22.08 0.78 -8.04
CA TYR A 259 -22.15 1.87 -9.03
C TYR A 259 -20.84 2.66 -9.14
N THR A 260 -20.10 2.81 -8.04
CA THR A 260 -18.94 3.73 -8.00
C THR A 260 -17.59 3.03 -7.85
N ASP A 261 -17.56 1.72 -7.52
CA ASP A 261 -16.34 0.98 -7.15
C ASP A 261 -15.58 1.60 -5.95
N SER A 262 -16.25 2.45 -5.17
CA SER A 262 -15.74 3.07 -3.95
C SER A 262 -16.65 2.78 -2.77
N LEU A 263 -16.08 2.73 -1.57
CA LEU A 263 -16.85 2.69 -0.33
C LEU A 263 -17.51 4.06 -0.13
N PRO A 264 -18.73 4.10 0.43
CA PRO A 264 -19.33 5.37 0.84
C PRO A 264 -18.47 6.04 1.92
N ASP A 265 -18.62 7.36 2.07
CA ASP A 265 -18.02 8.05 3.21
C ASP A 265 -18.62 7.51 4.51
N LEU A 266 -17.75 7.00 5.37
CA LEU A 266 -18.09 6.42 6.67
C LEU A 266 -17.58 7.32 7.81
N ASP A 267 -17.45 8.60 7.55
CA ASP A 267 -16.87 9.57 8.50
C ASP A 267 -17.89 10.01 9.57
N ASP A 268 -19.18 9.85 9.29
CA ASP A 268 -20.26 10.04 10.25
C ASP A 268 -20.32 8.92 11.32
N LEU A 269 -19.54 7.84 11.14
CA LEU A 269 -19.46 6.71 12.06
C LEU A 269 -18.14 6.76 12.83
N GLU A 270 -18.21 6.68 14.16
CA GLU A 270 -17.04 6.67 15.03
C GLU A 270 -16.60 5.24 15.38
N GLY A 271 -15.29 5.02 15.50
CA GLY A 271 -14.68 3.84 16.12
C GLY A 271 -15.31 2.49 15.75
N ASP A 272 -15.98 1.87 16.74
CA ASP A 272 -16.53 0.52 16.66
C ASP A 272 -17.71 0.42 15.67
N ASP A 273 -18.54 1.45 15.54
CA ASP A 273 -19.68 1.46 14.61
C ASP A 273 -19.20 1.36 13.15
N LYS A 274 -18.08 2.03 12.84
CA LYS A 274 -17.43 1.92 11.53
C LYS A 274 -16.89 0.51 11.30
N CYS A 275 -16.28 -0.10 12.32
CA CYS A 275 -15.77 -1.47 12.22
C CYS A 275 -16.91 -2.47 12.01
N GLU A 276 -18.01 -2.37 12.76
CA GLU A 276 -19.20 -3.21 12.59
C GLU A 276 -19.82 -3.06 11.21
N MET A 277 -19.95 -1.83 10.69
CA MET A 277 -20.40 -1.58 9.32
C MET A 277 -19.51 -2.30 8.29
N ILE A 278 -18.19 -2.19 8.43
CA ILE A 278 -17.24 -2.86 7.53
C ILE A 278 -17.29 -4.38 7.67
N ARG A 279 -17.49 -4.93 8.88
CA ARG A 279 -17.68 -6.38 9.09
C ARG A 279 -18.92 -6.85 8.35
N HIS A 280 -20.06 -6.18 8.51
CA HIS A 280 -21.27 -6.53 7.78
C HIS A 280 -21.12 -6.38 6.26
N LEU A 281 -20.38 -5.37 5.80
CA LEU A 281 -20.09 -5.20 4.38
C LEU A 281 -19.17 -6.29 3.84
N LEU A 282 -18.23 -6.80 4.63
CA LEU A 282 -17.42 -7.97 4.28
C LEU A 282 -18.30 -9.21 4.08
N VAL A 283 -19.24 -9.46 5.00
CA VAL A 283 -20.22 -10.56 4.88
C VAL A 283 -21.05 -10.41 3.61
N ALA A 284 -21.52 -9.19 3.33
CA ALA A 284 -22.27 -8.89 2.11
C ALA A 284 -21.44 -9.13 0.85
N ALA A 285 -20.19 -8.67 0.83
CA ALA A 285 -19.27 -8.84 -0.29
C ALA A 285 -19.00 -10.32 -0.58
N ASP A 286 -18.81 -11.14 0.46
CA ASP A 286 -18.66 -12.58 0.32
C ASP A 286 -19.94 -13.24 -0.22
N LYS A 287 -21.10 -12.91 0.38
CA LYS A 287 -22.42 -13.41 -0.05
C LYS A 287 -22.73 -13.13 -1.52
N TYR A 288 -22.34 -11.96 -2.02
CA TYR A 288 -22.57 -11.55 -3.41
C TYR A 288 -21.35 -11.78 -4.32
N ALA A 289 -20.31 -12.48 -3.85
CA ALA A 289 -19.08 -12.79 -4.58
C ALA A 289 -18.42 -11.56 -5.23
N MET A 290 -18.19 -10.53 -4.41
CA MET A 290 -17.59 -9.25 -4.80
C MET A 290 -16.17 -9.14 -4.22
N ASP A 291 -15.22 -9.84 -4.83
CA ASP A 291 -13.86 -10.04 -4.28
C ASP A 291 -13.11 -8.75 -3.96
N ARG A 292 -13.19 -7.74 -4.83
CA ARG A 292 -12.53 -6.45 -4.60
C ARG A 292 -13.05 -5.77 -3.34
N LEU A 293 -14.37 -5.72 -3.15
CA LEU A 293 -14.99 -5.16 -1.94
C LEU A 293 -14.55 -5.96 -0.71
N LYS A 294 -14.59 -7.29 -0.80
CA LYS A 294 -14.19 -8.19 0.28
C LYS A 294 -12.73 -7.94 0.71
N ILE A 295 -11.81 -7.75 -0.23
CA ILE A 295 -10.39 -7.44 0.06
C ILE A 295 -10.24 -6.05 0.70
N MET A 296 -10.98 -5.04 0.23
CA MET A 296 -10.93 -3.72 0.83
C MET A 296 -11.44 -3.72 2.28
N CYS A 297 -12.54 -4.43 2.56
CA CYS A 297 -13.02 -4.61 3.93
C CYS A 297 -11.97 -5.31 4.81
N GLN A 298 -11.31 -6.37 4.30
CA GLN A 298 -10.20 -7.02 5.01
C GLN A 298 -9.06 -6.06 5.35
N ASN A 299 -8.65 -5.21 4.40
CA ASN A 299 -7.57 -4.25 4.61
C ASN A 299 -7.93 -3.20 5.68
N ILE A 300 -9.18 -2.72 5.69
CA ILE A 300 -9.65 -1.77 6.70
C ILE A 300 -9.65 -2.43 8.09
N LEU A 301 -10.26 -3.61 8.21
CA LEU A 301 -10.33 -4.35 9.49
C LEU A 301 -8.94 -4.73 10.01
N GLY A 302 -8.02 -5.13 9.13
CA GLY A 302 -6.65 -5.46 9.51
C GLY A 302 -5.87 -4.26 10.04
N LYS A 303 -6.14 -3.05 9.54
CA LYS A 303 -5.51 -1.82 10.03
C LYS A 303 -6.12 -1.30 11.33
N SER A 304 -7.37 -1.66 11.63
CA SER A 304 -8.09 -1.23 12.83
C SER A 304 -8.07 -2.26 13.95
N LEU A 305 -7.16 -3.24 13.91
CA LEU A 305 -7.08 -4.27 14.94
C LEU A 305 -6.65 -3.71 16.29
N ASP A 306 -7.39 -4.09 17.33
CA ASP A 306 -7.08 -3.82 18.73
C ASP A 306 -7.35 -5.07 19.60
N VAL A 307 -7.08 -4.95 20.90
CA VAL A 307 -7.25 -6.04 21.87
C VAL A 307 -8.70 -6.53 21.94
N GLU A 308 -9.67 -5.60 21.90
CA GLU A 308 -11.09 -5.90 22.06
C GLU A 308 -11.67 -6.58 20.82
N ASN A 309 -11.16 -6.22 19.64
CA ASN A 309 -11.80 -6.55 18.37
C ASN A 309 -11.09 -7.66 17.58
N VAL A 310 -9.86 -8.05 17.94
CA VAL A 310 -9.08 -9.03 17.17
C VAL A 310 -9.73 -10.41 17.16
N ALA A 311 -10.33 -10.83 18.28
CA ALA A 311 -10.95 -12.15 18.38
C ALA A 311 -12.22 -12.29 17.52
N THR A 312 -13.05 -11.24 17.49
CA THR A 312 -14.26 -11.21 16.64
C THR A 312 -13.88 -11.10 15.17
N THR A 313 -12.87 -10.28 14.84
CA THR A 313 -12.35 -10.15 13.47
C THR A 313 -11.71 -11.45 12.96
N LEU A 314 -11.01 -12.19 13.82
CA LEU A 314 -10.45 -13.51 13.49
C LEU A 314 -11.55 -14.55 13.20
N ALA A 315 -12.59 -14.60 14.03
CA ALA A 315 -13.73 -15.48 13.79
C ALA A 315 -14.41 -15.19 12.44
N LEU A 316 -14.63 -13.90 12.13
CA LEU A 316 -15.20 -13.46 10.87
C LEU A 316 -14.30 -13.84 9.68
N ALA A 317 -12.99 -13.66 9.83
CA ALA A 317 -12.03 -13.97 8.78
C ALA A 317 -12.03 -15.47 8.44
N ASP A 318 -12.10 -16.34 9.46
CA ASP A 318 -12.19 -17.78 9.26
C ASP A 318 -13.52 -18.18 8.60
N GLN A 319 -14.65 -17.66 9.12
CA GLN A 319 -15.99 -17.94 8.61
C GLN A 319 -16.14 -17.62 7.11
N HIS A 320 -15.49 -16.55 6.64
CA HIS A 320 -15.56 -16.09 5.27
C HIS A 320 -14.31 -16.41 4.43
N ASN A 321 -13.45 -17.33 4.88
CA ASN A 321 -12.24 -17.75 4.16
C ASN A 321 -11.36 -16.56 3.72
N CYS A 322 -11.11 -15.63 4.65
CA CYS A 322 -10.27 -14.44 4.45
C CYS A 322 -8.86 -14.71 4.99
N ASP A 323 -8.08 -15.56 4.30
CA ASP A 323 -6.79 -16.06 4.79
C ASP A 323 -5.80 -14.95 5.17
N LYS A 324 -5.72 -13.88 4.36
CA LYS A 324 -4.84 -12.73 4.66
C LYS A 324 -5.22 -12.03 5.95
N LEU A 325 -6.51 -11.79 6.18
CA LEU A 325 -6.99 -11.16 7.42
C LEU A 325 -6.80 -12.09 8.62
N LYS A 326 -7.03 -13.40 8.43
CA LYS A 326 -6.78 -14.44 9.44
C LYS A 326 -5.32 -14.43 9.88
N ASP A 327 -4.38 -14.38 8.94
CA ASP A 327 -2.94 -14.30 9.22
C ASP A 327 -2.57 -13.05 10.03
N ILE A 328 -3.10 -11.88 9.65
CA ILE A 328 -2.86 -10.61 10.36
C ILE A 328 -3.40 -10.69 11.79
N CYS A 329 -4.61 -11.23 11.99
CA CYS A 329 -5.19 -11.40 13.32
C CYS A 329 -4.36 -12.35 14.19
N ILE A 330 -3.90 -13.47 13.63
CA ILE A 330 -3.04 -14.42 14.35
C ILE A 330 -1.73 -13.77 14.75
N GLU A 331 -1.10 -12.99 13.86
CA GLU A 331 0.13 -12.27 14.16
C GLU A 331 -0.05 -11.25 15.30
N PHE A 332 -1.18 -10.53 15.29
CA PHE A 332 -1.54 -9.61 16.36
C PHE A 332 -1.68 -10.31 17.71
N ILE A 333 -2.38 -11.46 17.75
CA ILE A 333 -2.56 -12.24 18.99
C ILE A 333 -1.24 -12.86 19.46
N ALA A 334 -0.39 -13.29 18.53
CA ALA A 334 0.89 -13.92 18.84
C ALA A 334 1.96 -12.92 19.36
N SER A 335 1.70 -11.60 19.35
CA SER A 335 2.58 -10.63 19.98
C SER A 335 2.53 -10.79 21.51
N SER A 336 3.69 -10.99 22.15
CA SER A 336 3.74 -11.44 23.55
C SER A 336 3.17 -10.44 24.56
N ASP A 337 3.08 -9.18 24.17
CA ASP A 337 2.58 -8.05 24.94
C ASP A 337 1.06 -7.92 24.93
N LYS A 338 0.34 -8.57 24.00
CA LYS A 338 -1.11 -8.41 23.83
C LYS A 338 -1.92 -9.67 24.15
N MET A 339 -1.27 -10.83 24.22
CA MET A 339 -1.95 -12.11 24.39
C MET A 339 -2.77 -12.19 25.69
N ASP A 340 -2.19 -11.79 26.82
CA ASP A 340 -2.87 -11.88 28.12
C ASP A 340 -4.11 -10.99 28.16
N ASP A 341 -4.02 -9.80 27.57
CA ASP A 341 -5.15 -8.87 27.45
C ASP A 341 -6.23 -9.42 26.53
N VAL A 342 -5.86 -9.98 25.37
CA VAL A 342 -6.82 -10.60 24.43
C VAL A 342 -7.54 -11.77 25.08
N VAL A 343 -6.84 -12.62 25.84
CA VAL A 343 -7.44 -13.77 26.54
C VAL A 343 -8.47 -13.33 27.57
N ALA A 344 -8.31 -12.15 28.17
CA ALA A 344 -9.26 -11.58 29.12
C ALA A 344 -10.56 -11.04 28.46
N THR A 345 -10.58 -10.87 27.13
CA THR A 345 -11.74 -10.32 26.42
C THR A 345 -12.90 -11.33 26.29
N LYS A 346 -14.12 -10.79 26.23
CA LYS A 346 -15.32 -11.59 25.90
C LYS A 346 -15.25 -12.16 24.48
N GLY A 347 -14.63 -11.41 23.55
CA GLY A 347 -14.43 -11.84 22.16
C GLY A 347 -13.63 -13.13 22.08
N TYR A 348 -12.55 -13.25 22.85
CA TYR A 348 -11.73 -14.46 22.88
C TYR A 348 -12.48 -15.66 23.46
N ALA A 349 -13.26 -15.46 24.53
CA ALA A 349 -14.10 -16.53 25.09
C ALA A 349 -15.14 -17.06 24.07
N ASN A 350 -15.71 -16.17 23.24
CA ASN A 350 -16.62 -16.53 22.17
C ASN A 350 -15.89 -17.27 21.03
N LEU A 351 -14.73 -16.77 20.60
CA LEU A 351 -13.87 -17.42 19.59
C LEU A 351 -13.51 -18.85 20.01
N LYS A 352 -13.20 -19.06 21.29
CA LYS A 352 -12.91 -20.39 21.85
C LYS A 352 -14.07 -21.37 21.74
N ARG A 353 -15.31 -20.87 21.81
CA ARG A 353 -16.51 -21.69 21.69
C ARG A 353 -16.88 -21.97 20.23
N SER A 354 -16.75 -20.95 19.37
CA SER A 354 -17.22 -21.00 17.99
C SER A 354 -16.21 -21.63 17.03
N CYS A 355 -14.90 -21.35 17.20
CA CYS A 355 -13.85 -21.71 16.26
C CYS A 355 -12.57 -22.20 16.97
N PRO A 356 -12.61 -23.33 17.71
CA PRO A 356 -11.46 -23.80 18.50
C PRO A 356 -10.23 -24.19 17.66
N SER A 357 -10.40 -24.64 16.42
CA SER A 357 -9.30 -24.99 15.50
C SER A 357 -8.43 -23.78 15.16
N VAL A 358 -9.04 -22.62 14.93
CA VAL A 358 -8.34 -21.38 14.59
C VAL A 358 -7.43 -20.90 15.71
N LEU A 359 -7.84 -21.12 16.96
CA LEU A 359 -7.02 -20.80 18.12
C LEU A 359 -5.83 -21.74 18.25
N ILE A 360 -6.00 -23.02 17.89
CA ILE A 360 -4.88 -23.97 17.86
C ILE A 360 -3.87 -23.51 16.81
N ASP A 361 -4.31 -23.14 15.61
CA ASP A 361 -3.42 -22.58 14.56
C ASP A 361 -2.63 -21.36 15.08
N ALA A 362 -3.30 -20.46 15.81
CA ALA A 362 -2.68 -19.28 16.39
C ALA A 362 -1.60 -19.63 17.44
N LEU A 363 -1.89 -20.59 18.31
CA LEU A 363 -0.98 -21.07 19.36
C LEU A 363 0.19 -21.88 18.78
N GLU A 364 -0.03 -22.66 17.73
CA GLU A 364 1.01 -23.39 17.02
C GLU A 364 1.97 -22.43 16.29
N LYS A 365 1.44 -21.39 15.64
CA LYS A 365 2.26 -20.37 14.96
C LYS A 365 3.16 -19.60 15.95
N ARG A 366 2.70 -19.40 17.19
CA ARG A 366 3.52 -18.88 18.31
C ARG A 366 4.61 -19.85 18.77
N SER A 367 4.31 -21.14 18.78
CA SER A 367 5.21 -22.20 19.27
C SER A 367 6.33 -22.53 18.28
N ARG A 368 6.19 -22.14 17.00
CA ARG A 368 7.26 -22.23 16.01
C ARG A 368 8.31 -21.16 16.31
N PRO A 369 9.59 -21.52 16.54
CA PRO A 369 10.63 -20.55 16.78
C PRO A 369 10.70 -19.58 15.59
N ARG A 370 10.71 -18.27 15.87
CA ARG A 370 11.08 -17.25 14.88
C ARG A 370 12.50 -17.57 14.47
N ILE A 371 12.67 -18.25 13.33
CA ILE A 371 13.98 -18.46 12.73
C ILE A 371 14.49 -17.06 12.38
N ALA A 372 15.46 -16.60 13.17
CA ALA A 372 16.06 -15.27 13.09
C ALA A 372 16.99 -15.14 11.88
#